data_AF-A0A2V2AQY9-F1
#
_entry.id   AF-A0A2V2AQY9-F1
#
_cell.length_a   1.000
_cell.length_b   1.000
_cell.length_c   1.000
_cell.angle_alpha   90.00
_cell.angle_beta   90.00
_cell.angle_gamma   90.00
#
_symmetry.space_group_name_H-M   'P 1'
#
loop_
_entity.id
_entity.type
_entity.pdbx_description
1 polymer ?
#
loop_
_entity_poly.entity_id
_entity_poly.type
_entity_poly.pdbx_seq_one_letter_code
_entity_poly.pdbx_strand_id
1 'polypeptide(L)'
;MTLAILRRSALAITTLALSGAALAGVTAAPAQAAAPASAAGFCHVSGLGGDYICEYGEAWLTYPAGNRQVFIVGTDFAVWTRWQYAGGSWSEWTSMGGTVRSGVRIEGNNTWNPTISIVGMDGERWSRHRLTSGSWTPWQN
;
A
#
# COMPACT_ATOMS: atom_id res chain seq x y z
N MET A 1 -34.44 -57.38 70.54
CA MET A 1 -35.87 -57.30 70.20
C MET A 1 -35.98 -56.46 68.93
N THR A 2 -36.10 -57.13 67.78
CA THR A 2 -37.33 -57.21 66.92
C THR A 2 -37.46 -55.95 66.04
N LEU A 3 -37.63 -55.98 64.72
CA LEU A 3 -37.80 -57.05 63.74
C LEU A 3 -37.65 -56.46 62.31
N ALA A 4 -37.33 -57.36 61.39
CA ALA A 4 -37.35 -57.38 59.93
C ALA A 4 -38.24 -56.41 59.11
N ILE A 5 -37.88 -56.18 57.84
CA ILE A 5 -38.48 -56.82 56.63
C ILE A 5 -37.94 -56.17 55.33
N LEU A 6 -37.48 -57.03 54.41
CA LEU A 6 -37.17 -56.78 52.99
C LEU A 6 -38.42 -56.34 52.20
N ARG A 7 -38.26 -55.46 51.19
CA ARG A 7 -38.87 -55.66 49.85
C ARG A 7 -38.00 -55.08 48.73
N ARG A 8 -37.74 -55.95 47.75
CA ARG A 8 -37.12 -55.71 46.44
C ARG A 8 -38.03 -54.83 45.58
N SER A 9 -37.48 -54.02 44.66
CA SER A 9 -37.90 -53.96 43.25
C SER A 9 -37.05 -52.95 42.45
N ALA A 10 -37.01 -53.16 41.14
CA ALA A 10 -35.99 -52.77 40.19
C ALA A 10 -36.06 -51.33 39.66
N LEU A 11 -34.88 -50.88 39.19
CA LEU A 11 -34.56 -50.04 38.02
C LEU A 11 -35.69 -49.23 37.36
N ALA A 12 -35.46 -47.92 37.18
CA ALA A 12 -35.60 -47.27 35.87
C ALA A 12 -35.02 -45.84 35.82
N ILE A 13 -34.07 -45.67 34.89
CA ILE A 13 -34.04 -44.61 33.87
C ILE A 13 -33.68 -43.17 34.31
N THR A 14 -32.41 -42.88 34.06
CA THR A 14 -31.78 -41.63 33.62
C THR A 14 -32.71 -40.60 32.97
N THR A 15 -32.71 -39.37 33.47
CA THR A 15 -32.76 -38.16 32.63
C THR A 15 -31.84 -37.09 33.21
N LEU A 16 -30.84 -36.72 32.41
CA LEU A 16 -29.88 -35.66 32.66
C LEU A 16 -30.55 -34.34 32.26
N ALA A 17 -30.92 -33.50 33.24
CA ALA A 17 -31.42 -32.16 32.95
C ALA A 17 -30.26 -31.16 32.96
N LEU A 18 -29.99 -30.58 31.79
CA LEU A 18 -29.01 -29.54 31.55
C LEU A 18 -29.33 -28.29 32.37
N SER A 19 -28.30 -27.65 32.92
CA SER A 19 -28.37 -26.24 33.33
C SER A 19 -27.08 -25.56 32.88
N GLY A 20 -27.02 -25.23 31.59
CA GLY A 20 -26.05 -24.29 31.04
C GLY A 20 -26.75 -22.94 30.87
N ALA A 21 -26.34 -21.93 31.64
CA ALA A 21 -26.72 -20.54 31.39
C ALA A 21 -25.76 -19.58 32.11
N ALA A 22 -24.87 -18.95 31.35
CA ALA A 22 -24.54 -17.52 31.40
C ALA A 22 -23.37 -17.24 30.45
N LEU A 23 -23.68 -16.97 29.17
CA LEU A 23 -22.73 -16.26 28.32
C LEU A 23 -22.80 -14.78 28.72
N ALA A 24 -21.75 -14.31 29.37
CA ALA A 24 -21.53 -12.88 29.60
C ALA A 24 -21.45 -12.19 28.23
N GLY A 25 -22.37 -11.27 27.98
CA GLY A 25 -22.40 -10.45 26.79
C GLY A 25 -21.13 -9.59 26.70
N VAL A 26 -20.23 -9.96 25.81
CA VAL A 26 -19.21 -9.05 25.29
C VAL A 26 -19.92 -8.00 24.45
N THR A 27 -20.22 -6.84 25.02
CA THR A 27 -20.50 -5.66 24.22
C THR A 27 -19.18 -5.28 23.56
N ALA A 28 -18.99 -5.73 22.31
CA ALA A 28 -17.91 -5.26 21.47
C ALA A 28 -17.96 -3.72 21.44
N ALA A 29 -16.85 -3.09 21.84
CA ALA A 29 -16.64 -1.67 21.62
C ALA A 29 -16.91 -1.36 20.14
N PRO A 30 -17.46 -0.18 19.79
CA PRO A 30 -17.64 0.15 18.40
C PRO A 30 -16.26 0.08 17.76
N ALA A 31 -16.10 -0.80 16.77
CA ALA A 31 -14.97 -0.72 15.86
C ALA A 31 -15.09 0.67 15.23
N GLN A 32 -14.24 1.59 15.68
CA GLN A 32 -14.11 2.90 15.07
C GLN A 32 -13.90 2.62 13.58
N ALA A 33 -14.91 2.92 12.76
CA ALA A 33 -14.80 2.82 11.32
C ALA A 33 -13.54 3.59 10.94
N ALA A 34 -12.57 2.89 10.34
CA ALA A 34 -11.42 3.55 9.75
C ALA A 34 -12.00 4.68 8.88
N ALA A 35 -11.61 5.92 9.19
CA ALA A 35 -11.93 7.06 8.35
C ALA A 35 -11.61 6.70 6.90
N PRO A 36 -12.38 7.18 5.90
CA PRO A 36 -11.99 6.95 4.52
C PRO A 36 -10.58 7.50 4.39
N ALA A 37 -9.62 6.64 4.03
CA ALA A 37 -8.36 7.10 3.48
C ALA A 37 -8.76 8.11 2.42
N SER A 38 -8.45 9.38 2.69
CA SER A 38 -8.85 10.54 1.91
C SER A 38 -8.77 10.16 0.45
N ALA A 39 -9.88 10.28 -0.29
CA ALA A 39 -9.94 9.99 -1.71
C ALA A 39 -8.92 10.90 -2.39
N ALA A 40 -7.69 10.42 -2.50
CA ALA A 40 -6.61 11.14 -3.11
C ALA A 40 -7.10 11.35 -4.54
N GLY A 41 -7.32 12.62 -4.90
CA GLY A 41 -7.79 12.94 -6.24
C GLY A 41 -6.81 12.32 -7.25
N PHE A 42 -7.35 11.77 -8.34
CA PHE A 42 -6.52 11.32 -9.44
C PHE A 42 -6.41 12.43 -10.47
N CYS A 43 -5.19 12.65 -10.94
CA CYS A 43 -4.83 13.61 -11.96
C CYS A 43 -4.23 12.85 -13.14
N HIS A 44 -4.15 13.49 -14.30
CA HIS A 44 -3.51 12.91 -15.48
C HIS A 44 -2.42 13.85 -16.00
N VAL A 45 -1.31 13.29 -16.48
CA VAL A 45 -0.24 14.12 -17.05
C VAL A 45 -0.68 14.69 -18.39
N SER A 46 -0.81 16.01 -18.45
CA SER A 46 -1.32 16.73 -19.61
C SER A 46 -0.55 16.39 -20.89
N GLY A 47 -1.25 15.92 -21.92
CA GLY A 47 -0.67 15.54 -23.22
C GLY A 47 0.14 14.24 -23.24
N LEU A 48 0.36 13.58 -22.11
CA LEU A 48 1.13 12.32 -22.00
C LEU A 48 0.32 11.15 -21.42
N GLY A 49 -0.93 11.37 -21.01
CA GLY A 49 -1.71 10.36 -20.28
C GLY A 49 -1.04 9.98 -18.97
N GLY A 50 -1.38 8.82 -18.41
CA GLY A 50 -0.84 8.37 -17.12
C GLY A 50 -1.57 9.04 -15.96
N ASP A 51 -2.33 8.23 -15.24
CA ASP A 51 -3.07 8.65 -14.05
C ASP A 51 -2.17 8.58 -12.83
N TYR A 52 -2.19 9.62 -12.02
CA TYR A 52 -1.36 9.75 -10.83
C TYR A 52 -2.13 10.34 -9.67
N ILE A 53 -1.61 10.13 -8.47
CA ILE A 53 -2.17 10.69 -7.25
C ILE A 53 -1.86 12.19 -7.22
N CYS A 54 -2.88 13.05 -7.33
CA CYS A 54 -2.73 14.50 -7.43
C CYS A 54 -1.86 15.09 -6.31
N GLU A 55 -2.02 14.57 -5.10
CA GLU A 55 -1.26 15.01 -3.92
C GLU A 55 0.26 14.85 -4.09
N TYR A 56 0.69 13.83 -4.82
CA TYR A 56 2.11 13.52 -5.03
C TYR A 56 2.72 14.27 -6.21
N GLY A 57 1.89 14.85 -7.09
CA GLY A 57 2.33 15.73 -8.17
C GLY A 57 3.15 15.04 -9.26
N GLU A 58 3.64 15.86 -10.17
CA GLU A 58 4.57 15.47 -11.24
C GLU A 58 5.96 16.01 -10.93
N ALA A 59 6.99 15.17 -11.09
CA ALA A 59 8.37 15.59 -10.99
C ALA A 59 9.01 15.61 -12.39
N TRP A 60 9.43 16.80 -12.83
CA TRP A 60 10.00 17.01 -14.15
C TRP A 60 11.53 17.15 -14.09
N LEU A 61 12.21 16.31 -14.86
CA LEU A 61 13.65 16.36 -15.13
C LEU A 61 13.88 16.85 -16.56
N THR A 62 14.80 17.79 -16.73
CA THR A 62 15.34 18.19 -18.03
C THR A 62 16.79 17.74 -18.09
N TYR A 63 17.17 17.05 -19.16
CA TYR A 63 18.57 16.67 -19.40
C TYR A 63 19.33 17.80 -20.10
N PRO A 64 20.68 17.81 -20.07
CA PRO A 64 21.50 18.83 -20.75
C PRO A 64 21.21 19.00 -22.25
N ALA A 65 20.76 17.95 -22.93
CA ALA A 65 20.37 18.01 -24.34
C ALA A 65 18.94 18.57 -24.58
N GLY A 66 18.24 19.00 -23.53
CA GLY A 66 16.90 19.59 -23.59
C GLY A 66 15.76 18.58 -23.57
N ASN A 67 16.02 17.29 -23.80
CA ASN A 67 15.00 16.25 -23.67
C ASN A 67 14.55 16.12 -22.20
N ARG A 68 13.27 15.79 -22.00
CA ARG A 68 12.63 15.79 -20.68
C ARG A 68 12.24 14.39 -20.24
N GLN A 69 12.11 14.21 -18.93
CA GLN A 69 11.58 13.01 -18.30
C GLN A 69 10.65 13.42 -17.16
N VAL A 70 9.51 12.74 -17.05
CA VAL A 70 8.54 12.95 -15.99
C VAL A 70 8.49 11.72 -15.09
N PHE A 71 8.32 11.96 -13.80
CA PHE A 71 8.06 10.94 -12.80
C PHE A 71 6.75 11.28 -12.08
N ILE A 72 5.94 10.25 -11.86
CA ILE A 72 4.69 10.35 -11.12
C ILE A 72 4.59 9.19 -10.13
N VAL A 73 3.67 9.32 -9.18
CA VAL A 73 3.22 8.19 -8.38
C VAL A 73 1.85 7.77 -8.89
N GLY A 74 1.79 6.57 -9.45
CA GLY A 74 0.57 6.01 -10.03
C GLY A 74 -0.50 5.73 -8.98
N THR A 75 -1.70 5.40 -9.44
CA THR A 75 -2.83 5.02 -8.57
C THR A 75 -2.57 3.72 -7.79
N ASP A 76 -1.55 2.97 -8.18
CA ASP A 76 -1.02 1.76 -7.54
C ASP A 76 0.06 2.04 -6.48
N PHE A 77 0.32 3.31 -6.17
CA PHE A 77 1.40 3.77 -5.27
C PHE A 77 2.82 3.40 -5.72
N ALA A 78 3.01 2.98 -6.98
CA ALA A 78 4.31 2.78 -7.57
C ALA A 78 4.82 4.05 -8.25
N VAL A 79 6.15 4.19 -8.38
CA VAL A 79 6.74 5.26 -9.18
C VAL A 79 6.72 4.85 -10.65
N TRP A 80 6.23 5.74 -11.50
CA TRP A 80 6.20 5.56 -12.95
C TRP A 80 6.98 6.68 -13.63
N THR A 81 7.61 6.36 -14.76
CA THR A 81 8.34 7.35 -15.54
C THR A 81 8.09 7.23 -17.03
N ARG A 82 8.18 8.38 -17.72
CA ARG A 82 8.12 8.50 -19.17
C ARG A 82 9.15 9.53 -19.61
N TRP A 83 9.89 9.27 -20.68
CA TRP A 83 10.96 10.16 -21.14
C TRP A 83 10.88 10.44 -22.63
N GLN A 84 11.42 11.59 -23.01
CA GLN A 84 11.53 12.02 -24.39
C GLN A 84 12.85 11.54 -24.99
N TYR A 85 12.79 10.94 -26.18
CA TYR A 85 13.96 10.64 -27.00
C TYR A 85 14.51 11.91 -27.66
N ALA A 86 15.75 11.86 -28.16
CA ALA A 86 16.37 12.99 -28.86
C ALA A 86 15.55 13.48 -30.08
N GLY A 87 14.80 12.58 -30.74
CA GLY A 87 13.90 12.92 -31.86
C GLY A 87 12.55 13.53 -31.44
N GLY A 88 12.34 13.78 -30.14
CA GLY A 88 11.16 14.46 -29.62
C GLY A 88 9.98 13.54 -29.27
N SER A 89 9.99 12.28 -29.72
CA SER A 89 8.98 11.29 -29.34
C SER A 89 9.11 10.88 -27.88
N TRP A 90 7.99 10.50 -27.27
CA TRP A 90 7.94 10.00 -25.89
C TRP A 90 7.97 8.48 -25.85
N SER A 91 8.64 7.91 -24.84
CA SER A 91 8.59 6.48 -24.50
C SER A 91 7.18 6.05 -24.10
N GLU A 92 6.96 4.76 -23.82
CA GLU A 92 5.80 4.35 -23.02
C GLU A 92 6.02 4.65 -21.53
N TRP A 93 4.95 4.66 -20.75
CA TRP A 93 5.04 4.70 -19.28
C TRP A 93 5.69 3.43 -18.77
N THR A 94 6.75 3.57 -17.97
CA THR A 94 7.53 2.46 -17.43
C THR A 94 7.51 2.51 -15.91
N SER A 95 7.12 1.39 -15.28
CA SER A 95 7.14 1.29 -13.83
C SER A 95 8.57 1.19 -13.30
N MET A 96 8.86 1.97 -12.27
CA MET A 96 10.07 1.85 -11.45
C MET A 96 9.77 1.08 -10.15
N GLY A 97 8.54 0.58 -9.99
CA GLY A 97 8.07 -0.14 -8.81
C GLY A 97 8.07 0.71 -7.54
N GLY A 98 8.17 0.04 -6.39
CA GLY A 98 8.06 0.65 -5.08
C GLY A 98 6.61 0.75 -4.60
N THR A 99 6.46 1.11 -3.33
CA THR A 99 5.16 1.44 -2.71
C THR A 99 5.41 2.64 -1.82
N VAL A 100 4.95 3.81 -2.24
CA VAL A 100 5.42 5.10 -1.72
C VAL A 100 4.28 5.92 -1.11
N ARG A 101 4.63 6.81 -0.19
CA ARG A 101 3.69 7.74 0.48
C ARG A 101 4.05 9.22 0.30
N SER A 102 4.84 9.53 -0.73
CA SER A 102 5.24 10.89 -1.08
C SER A 102 5.36 11.05 -2.59
N GLY A 103 5.37 12.29 -3.07
CA GLY A 103 5.85 12.62 -4.40
C GLY A 103 7.32 12.26 -4.63
N VAL A 104 7.71 12.28 -5.91
CA VAL A 104 9.09 12.06 -6.34
C VAL A 104 9.87 13.36 -6.22
N ARG A 105 11.01 13.31 -5.52
CA ARG A 105 11.98 14.40 -5.50
C ARG A 105 13.12 14.10 -6.46
N ILE A 106 13.57 15.12 -7.18
CA ILE A 106 14.71 15.02 -8.10
C ILE A 106 15.88 15.83 -7.54
N GLU A 107 17.05 15.22 -7.52
CA GLU A 107 18.33 15.83 -7.21
C GLU A 107 19.21 15.78 -8.47
N GLY A 108 19.79 16.92 -8.87
CA GLY A 108 20.60 17.01 -10.09
C GLY A 108 19.77 17.22 -11.36
N ASN A 109 18.84 18.17 -11.37
CA ASN A 109 18.20 18.60 -12.62
C ASN A 109 19.25 19.17 -13.60
N ASN A 110 19.05 18.99 -14.90
CA ASN A 110 20.03 19.35 -15.93
C ASN A 110 21.40 18.66 -15.76
N THR A 111 21.39 17.40 -15.30
CA THR A 111 22.57 16.53 -15.23
C THR A 111 22.29 15.21 -15.95
N TRP A 112 23.34 14.44 -16.25
CA TRP A 112 23.20 13.11 -16.87
C TRP A 112 22.99 11.98 -15.86
N ASN A 113 23.30 12.22 -14.60
CA ASN A 113 23.30 11.27 -13.49
C ASN A 113 22.46 11.77 -12.29
N PRO A 114 21.18 12.12 -12.49
CA PRO A 114 20.31 12.54 -11.39
C PRO A 114 20.01 11.40 -10.43
N THR A 115 19.62 11.79 -9.22
CA THR A 115 19.03 10.91 -8.21
C THR A 115 17.57 11.28 -8.03
N ILE A 116 16.71 10.27 -7.90
CA ILE A 116 15.35 10.45 -7.41
C ILE A 116 15.22 9.91 -6.00
N SER A 117 14.42 10.57 -5.18
CA SER A 117 14.12 10.14 -3.81
C SER A 117 12.62 10.19 -3.51
N ILE A 118 12.15 9.25 -2.69
CA ILE A 118 10.76 9.11 -2.22
C ILE A 118 10.76 8.72 -0.74
N VAL A 119 9.59 8.79 -0.10
CA VAL A 119 9.33 8.17 1.20
C VAL A 119 8.50 6.92 0.98
N GLY A 120 8.99 5.77 1.43
CA GLY A 120 8.30 4.49 1.35
C GLY A 120 7.14 4.37 2.35
N MET A 121 6.29 3.35 2.18
CA MET A 121 5.23 3.05 3.17
C MET A 121 5.80 2.70 4.56
N ASP A 122 7.03 2.20 4.62
CA ASP A 122 7.81 1.99 5.84
C ASP A 122 8.22 3.30 6.54
N GLY A 123 8.09 4.42 5.85
CA GLY A 123 8.44 5.75 6.34
C GLY A 123 9.90 6.14 6.12
N GLU A 124 10.68 5.25 5.54
CA GLU A 124 12.09 5.49 5.21
C GLU A 124 12.23 6.21 3.88
N ARG A 125 13.37 6.88 3.69
CA ARG A 125 13.70 7.49 2.40
C ARG A 125 14.34 6.44 1.52
N TRP A 126 13.81 6.28 0.31
CA TRP A 126 14.42 5.44 -0.71
C TRP A 126 14.85 6.30 -1.89
N SER A 127 15.91 5.87 -2.57
CA SER A 127 16.47 6.55 -3.72
C SER A 127 16.85 5.60 -4.84
N ARG A 128 16.89 6.15 -6.05
CA ARG A 128 17.50 5.52 -7.23
C ARG A 128 18.39 6.54 -7.90
N HIS A 129 19.55 6.11 -8.37
CA HIS A 129 20.46 6.95 -9.14
C HIS A 129 20.49 6.48 -10.60
N ARG A 130 20.57 7.45 -11.52
CA ARG A 130 20.72 7.16 -12.94
C ARG A 130 22.19 6.91 -13.27
N LEU A 131 22.45 5.78 -13.90
CA LEU A 131 23.78 5.39 -14.35
C LEU A 131 24.12 6.07 -15.68
N THR A 132 25.41 6.13 -16.00
CA THR A 132 25.91 6.66 -17.28
C THR A 132 25.40 5.87 -18.50
N SER A 133 25.02 4.60 -18.31
CA SER A 133 24.34 3.78 -19.32
C SER A 133 22.91 4.23 -19.63
N GLY A 134 22.35 5.11 -18.81
CA GLY A 134 20.96 5.55 -18.87
C GLY A 134 19.98 4.67 -18.08
N SER A 135 20.44 3.53 -17.55
CA SER A 135 19.66 2.68 -16.64
C SER A 135 19.56 3.29 -15.24
N TRP A 136 18.54 2.89 -14.49
CA TRP A 136 18.37 3.24 -13.08
C TRP A 136 18.78 2.07 -12.19
N THR A 137 19.34 2.38 -11.03
CA THR A 137 19.56 1.36 -10.01
C THR A 137 18.26 0.84 -9.40
N PRO A 138 18.31 -0.29 -8.67
CA PRO A 138 17.26 -0.66 -7.72
C PRO A 138 17.05 0.44 -6.67
N TRP A 139 15.90 0.38 -5.98
CA TRP A 139 15.64 1.22 -4.82
C TRP A 139 16.62 0.92 -3.70
N GLN A 140 17.17 1.97 -3.09
CA GLN A 140 18.16 1.90 -2.01
C GLN A 140 17.76 2.88 -0.90
N ASN A 141 17.82 2.45 0.36
CA ASN A 141 17.65 3.30 1.55
C ASN A 141 19.02 3.75 2.04
#